data_AF-A0A7G9QMB0-F1
#
_entry.id   AF-A0A7G9QMB0-F1
#
_cell.length_a   1.000
_cell.length_b   1.000
_cell.length_c   1.000
_cell.angle_alpha   90.00
_cell.angle_beta   90.00
_cell.angle_gamma   90.00
#
_symmetry.space_group_name_H-M   'P 1'
#
loop_
_entity.id
_entity.type
_entity.pdbx_description
1 polymer ?
#
loop_
_entity_poly.entity_id
_entity_poly.type
_entity_poly.pdbx_seq_one_letter_code
_entity_poly.pdbx_strand_id
1 'polypeptide(L)'
;MVLLLECKVESDTLIDDVIEWRVNSYVFKLYPSENKKFDRISVECIFPNYNEYVPKVSFDEGEIATIEFPEENFYTEQVSMLQYIESFSSLDHGVKKIHWENPSIEWIAENDEERIAVNAYHKNRDYPDNIRKITLGWFQNTIIHRRMLGHLTEPFSYYRIGTNHYNQHTYIQAFLHFFMMLEGIFGTDNTNKKIMIRAFLDAPYLANGINEVLGSLEKLRHKKHKDWFDNYTFINPDIGKEPIKKMINIFYDERGKLAHFLNTNSDQKRNNFEDRKYQSLAWVAMSVCHYCSIKLRLDPFIRR
;
A
#
# COMPACT_ATOMS: atom_id res chain seq x y z
N MET A 1 21.78 -23.63 -6.54
CA MET A 1 21.67 -22.30 -7.17
C MET A 1 20.81 -21.40 -6.30
N VAL A 2 21.20 -20.13 -6.16
CA VAL A 2 20.43 -19.13 -5.41
C VAL A 2 19.69 -18.26 -6.42
N LEU A 3 18.39 -18.13 -6.20
CA LEU A 3 17.55 -17.17 -6.91
C LEU A 3 17.56 -15.86 -6.13
N LEU A 4 18.06 -14.78 -6.74
CA LEU A 4 18.01 -13.42 -6.21
C LEU A 4 16.96 -12.62 -6.99
N LEU A 5 15.96 -12.09 -6.29
CA LEU A 5 15.08 -11.05 -6.82
C LEU A 5 15.48 -9.72 -6.18
N GLU A 6 15.89 -8.76 -7.01
CA GLU A 6 16.19 -7.40 -6.57
C GLU A 6 15.19 -6.41 -7.18
N CYS A 7 14.63 -5.54 -6.34
CA CYS A 7 13.66 -4.53 -6.75
C CYS A 7 14.13 -3.14 -6.35
N LYS A 8 13.94 -2.18 -7.26
CA LYS A 8 14.06 -0.76 -6.95
C LYS A 8 12.91 -0.33 -6.04
N VAL A 9 13.21 0.56 -5.11
CA VAL A 9 12.27 1.16 -4.17
C VAL A 9 12.19 2.66 -4.41
N GLU A 10 10.97 3.16 -4.55
CA GLU A 10 10.68 4.59 -4.51
C GLU A 10 10.30 4.97 -3.09
N SER A 11 11.19 5.66 -2.40
CA SER A 11 10.92 6.15 -1.05
C SER A 11 11.85 7.28 -0.65
N ASP A 12 11.36 8.09 0.30
CA ASP A 12 12.14 9.07 1.06
C ASP A 12 12.41 8.60 2.50
N THR A 13 12.06 7.35 2.79
CA THR A 13 12.41 6.63 4.01
C THR A 13 13.92 6.48 4.11
N LEU A 14 14.49 6.67 5.30
CA LEU A 14 15.91 6.46 5.54
C LEU A 14 16.23 5.08 6.10
N ILE A 15 17.39 4.57 5.70
CA ILE A 15 18.05 3.36 6.21
C ILE A 15 19.52 3.73 6.44
N ASP A 16 20.04 3.46 7.64
CA ASP A 16 21.40 3.89 8.01
C ASP A 16 22.49 3.09 7.29
N ASP A 17 22.27 1.79 7.18
CA ASP A 17 23.19 0.78 6.63
C ASP A 17 22.36 -0.41 6.12
N VAL A 18 22.97 -1.32 5.36
CA VAL A 18 22.28 -2.49 4.80
C VAL A 18 21.63 -3.29 5.93
N ILE A 19 20.30 -3.45 5.84
CA ILE A 19 19.54 -4.27 6.78
C ILE A 19 19.41 -5.65 6.15
N GLU A 20 20.12 -6.63 6.71
CA GLU A 20 19.99 -8.04 6.34
C GLU A 20 19.12 -8.80 7.34
N TRP A 21 18.21 -9.63 6.83
CA TRP A 21 17.46 -10.60 7.63
C TRP A 21 17.48 -11.97 6.95
N ARG A 22 17.83 -13.04 7.68
CA ARG A 22 17.58 -14.44 7.27
C ARG A 22 16.39 -15.11 7.98
N VAL A 23 15.36 -15.49 7.23
CA VAL A 23 14.16 -16.17 7.75
C VAL A 23 13.86 -17.42 6.93
N ASN A 24 13.86 -18.59 7.58
CA ASN A 24 13.75 -19.89 6.90
C ASN A 24 14.82 -20.01 5.79
N SER A 25 14.40 -20.29 4.55
CA SER A 25 15.24 -20.39 3.35
C SER A 25 15.47 -19.06 2.64
N TYR A 26 14.96 -17.94 3.16
CA TYR A 26 15.04 -16.63 2.52
C TYR A 26 16.03 -15.70 3.23
N VAL A 27 16.79 -14.92 2.45
CA VAL A 27 17.60 -13.81 2.94
C VAL A 27 17.09 -12.53 2.29
N PHE A 28 16.62 -11.59 3.11
CA PHE A 28 16.20 -10.28 2.65
C PHE A 28 17.29 -9.25 2.95
N LYS A 29 17.55 -8.35 1.99
CA LYS A 29 18.47 -7.22 2.19
C LYS A 29 17.82 -5.93 1.74
N LEU A 30 17.87 -4.90 2.58
CA LEU A 30 17.42 -3.55 2.25
C LEU A 30 18.65 -2.65 2.15
N TYR A 31 18.82 -2.03 0.99
CA TYR A 31 19.99 -1.24 0.67
C TYR A 31 19.66 0.25 0.74
N PRO A 32 20.48 1.05 1.44
CA PRO A 32 20.43 2.50 1.32
C PRO A 32 21.13 2.97 0.04
N SER A 33 20.64 4.08 -0.52
CA SER A 33 21.39 4.92 -1.46
C SER A 33 22.51 5.68 -0.76
N GLU A 34 23.37 6.36 -1.52
CA GLU A 34 24.42 7.26 -0.99
C GLU A 34 23.87 8.31 0.01
N ASN A 35 22.63 8.75 -0.19
CA ASN A 35 21.94 9.70 0.70
C ASN A 35 21.15 9.03 1.82
N LYS A 36 21.42 7.75 2.12
CA LYS A 36 20.74 6.93 3.12
C LYS A 36 19.24 6.69 2.86
N LYS A 37 18.71 7.01 1.67
CA LYS A 37 17.31 6.67 1.33
C LYS A 37 17.18 5.20 1.01
N PHE A 38 16.07 4.58 1.39
CA PHE A 38 15.73 3.21 1.04
C PHE A 38 15.56 3.08 -0.48
N ASP A 39 16.53 2.45 -1.14
CA ASP A 39 16.70 2.50 -2.59
C ASP A 39 16.44 1.15 -3.26
N ARG A 40 16.89 0.05 -2.66
CA ARG A 40 16.72 -1.30 -3.21
C ARG A 40 16.39 -2.30 -2.13
N ILE A 41 15.59 -3.30 -2.49
CA ILE A 41 15.33 -4.48 -1.66
C ILE A 41 15.65 -5.73 -2.47
N SER A 42 16.27 -6.72 -1.83
CA SER A 42 16.43 -8.03 -2.43
C SER A 42 15.89 -9.15 -1.56
N VAL A 43 15.50 -10.24 -2.23
CA VAL A 43 15.08 -11.51 -1.63
C VAL A 43 15.87 -12.62 -2.30
N GLU A 44 16.69 -13.32 -1.52
CA GLU A 44 17.45 -14.48 -1.93
C GLU A 44 16.78 -15.73 -1.39
N CYS A 45 16.73 -16.81 -2.18
CA CYS A 45 16.39 -18.12 -1.66
C CYS A 45 17.15 -19.23 -2.38
N ILE A 46 17.41 -20.32 -1.67
CA ILE A 46 17.91 -21.56 -2.28
C ILE A 46 16.78 -22.15 -3.12
N PHE A 47 17.01 -22.28 -4.42
CA PHE A 47 16.00 -22.76 -5.36
C PHE A 47 16.33 -24.20 -5.82
N PRO A 48 15.60 -25.23 -5.33
CA PRO A 48 15.79 -26.60 -5.78
C PRO A 48 15.29 -26.78 -7.23
N ASN A 49 15.90 -27.69 -7.98
CA ASN A 49 15.50 -28.03 -9.37
C ASN A 49 15.49 -26.84 -10.35
N TYR A 50 16.43 -25.90 -10.20
CA TYR A 50 16.53 -24.69 -11.04
C TYR A 50 16.69 -24.95 -12.55
N ASN A 51 17.13 -26.15 -12.96
CA ASN A 51 17.39 -26.52 -14.35
C ASN A 51 16.17 -26.35 -15.28
N GLU A 52 14.96 -26.38 -14.73
CA GLU A 52 13.71 -26.18 -15.48
C GLU A 52 13.34 -24.69 -15.64
N TYR A 53 13.97 -23.81 -14.85
CA TYR A 53 13.60 -22.40 -14.69
C TYR A 53 14.75 -21.43 -15.05
N VAL A 54 15.78 -21.95 -15.69
CA VAL A 54 16.84 -21.14 -16.34
C VAL A 54 16.60 -21.10 -17.85
N PRO A 55 16.95 -19.98 -18.51
CA PRO A 55 16.91 -19.92 -19.97
C PRO A 55 17.73 -21.05 -20.60
N LYS A 56 17.16 -21.72 -21.59
CA LYS A 56 17.85 -22.80 -22.31
C LYS A 56 18.32 -22.28 -23.66
N VAL A 57 19.61 -22.44 -23.92
CA VAL A 57 20.22 -22.06 -25.20
C VAL A 57 20.48 -23.34 -25.99
N SER A 58 19.96 -23.40 -27.21
CA SER A 58 20.30 -24.46 -28.16
C SER A 58 21.26 -23.93 -29.22
N PHE A 59 22.15 -24.80 -29.70
CA PHE A 59 23.16 -24.46 -30.70
C PHE A 59 22.96 -25.29 -31.96
N ASP A 60 23.14 -24.68 -33.12
CA ASP A 60 23.18 -25.33 -34.43
C ASP A 60 24.45 -24.90 -35.16
N GLU A 61 25.22 -25.86 -35.66
CA GLU A 61 26.54 -25.65 -36.29
C GLU A 61 27.52 -24.72 -35.53
N GLY A 62 27.36 -24.60 -34.21
CA GLY A 62 28.19 -23.73 -33.36
C GLY A 62 27.67 -22.29 -33.20
N GLU A 63 26.56 -21.95 -33.84
CA GLU A 63 25.83 -20.70 -33.64
C GLU A 63 24.62 -20.92 -32.70
N ILE A 64 24.19 -19.86 -32.02
CA ILE A 64 23.00 -19.91 -31.16
C ILE A 64 21.77 -20.05 -32.06
N ALA A 65 21.09 -21.19 -31.97
CA ALA A 65 19.92 -21.49 -32.77
C ALA A 65 18.64 -20.94 -32.12
N THR A 66 18.42 -21.24 -30.84
CA THR A 66 17.26 -20.74 -30.09
C THR A 66 17.60 -20.46 -28.63
N ILE A 67 16.89 -19.48 -28.05
CA ILE A 67 16.86 -19.20 -26.62
C ILE A 67 15.42 -19.39 -26.15
N GLU A 68 15.19 -20.35 -25.28
CA GLU A 68 13.90 -20.62 -24.65
C GLU A 68 13.89 -20.01 -23.25
N PHE A 69 12.94 -19.09 -23.00
CA PHE A 69 12.71 -18.52 -21.69
C PHE A 69 11.66 -19.35 -20.93
N PRO A 70 11.88 -19.65 -19.64
CA PRO A 70 10.89 -20.35 -18.82
C PRO A 70 9.70 -19.45 -18.52
N GLU A 71 8.55 -20.05 -18.18
CA GLU A 71 7.40 -19.30 -17.69
C GLU A 71 7.70 -18.64 -16.33
N GLU A 72 7.38 -17.36 -16.19
CA GLU A 72 7.69 -16.51 -15.02
C GLU A 72 6.80 -16.77 -13.78
N ASN A 73 6.41 -18.01 -13.53
CA ASN A 73 5.54 -18.38 -12.41
C ASN A 73 6.29 -18.93 -11.17
N PHE A 74 7.61 -19.12 -11.27
CA PHE A 74 8.41 -19.82 -10.27
C PHE A 74 8.82 -18.97 -9.05
N TYR A 75 8.58 -17.66 -9.07
CA TYR A 75 8.95 -16.73 -7.99
C TYR A 75 7.77 -15.96 -7.37
N THR A 76 6.55 -16.49 -7.51
CA THR A 76 5.32 -15.87 -6.99
C THR A 76 5.33 -15.66 -5.48
N GLU A 77 6.00 -16.52 -4.71
CA GLU A 77 6.11 -16.37 -3.26
C GLU A 77 6.96 -15.15 -2.87
N GLN A 78 8.08 -14.92 -3.56
CA GLN A 78 8.98 -13.79 -3.35
C GLN A 78 8.27 -12.48 -3.72
N VAL A 79 7.53 -12.46 -4.83
CA VAL A 79 6.69 -11.32 -5.23
C VAL A 79 5.63 -11.02 -4.16
N SER A 80 4.94 -12.05 -3.64
CA SER A 80 3.97 -11.88 -2.56
C SER A 80 4.62 -11.33 -1.27
N MET A 81 5.85 -11.73 -0.95
CA MET A 81 6.61 -11.18 0.18
C MET A 81 6.97 -9.71 -0.05
N LEU A 82 7.38 -9.34 -1.27
CA LEU A 82 7.70 -7.96 -1.63
C LEU A 82 6.46 -7.05 -1.59
N GLN A 83 5.31 -7.52 -2.11
CA GLN A 83 4.02 -6.82 -2.00
C GLN A 83 3.61 -6.61 -0.54
N TYR A 84 3.80 -7.62 0.31
CA TYR A 84 3.56 -7.51 1.75
C TYR A 84 4.45 -6.43 2.39
N ILE A 85 5.75 -6.43 2.11
CA ILE A 85 6.70 -5.44 2.63
C ILE A 85 6.35 -4.03 2.11
N GLU A 86 6.02 -3.88 0.83
CA GLU A 86 5.60 -2.62 0.23
C GLU A 86 4.37 -2.03 0.95
N SER A 87 3.32 -2.85 1.14
CA SER A 87 2.08 -2.41 1.79
C SER A 87 2.32 -1.92 3.23
N PHE A 88 3.09 -2.67 4.03
CA PHE A 88 3.35 -2.31 5.43
C PHE A 88 4.31 -1.12 5.55
N SER A 89 5.38 -1.09 4.74
CA SER A 89 6.34 0.01 4.75
C SER A 89 5.74 1.33 4.24
N SER A 90 4.76 1.27 3.33
CA SER A 90 4.03 2.47 2.90
C SER A 90 3.26 3.10 4.06
N LEU A 91 2.53 2.29 4.82
CA LEU A 91 1.75 2.73 5.96
C LEU A 91 2.63 3.30 7.09
N ASP A 92 3.70 2.58 7.43
CA ASP A 92 4.51 2.89 8.62
C ASP A 92 5.61 3.91 8.33
N HIS A 93 6.20 3.86 7.14
CA HIS A 93 7.41 4.61 6.81
C HIS A 93 7.26 5.52 5.59
N GLY A 94 6.17 5.42 4.83
CA GLY A 94 5.93 6.25 3.65
C GLY A 94 6.68 5.76 2.40
N VAL A 95 6.96 4.46 2.30
CA VAL A 95 7.39 3.86 1.03
C VAL A 95 6.31 4.06 -0.04
N LYS A 96 6.71 4.56 -1.22
CA LYS A 96 5.78 4.92 -2.31
C LYS A 96 5.52 3.72 -3.20
N LYS A 97 6.59 3.04 -3.62
CA LYS A 97 6.50 1.85 -4.46
C LYS A 97 7.71 0.91 -4.29
N ILE A 98 7.48 -0.39 -4.37
CA ILE A 98 8.52 -1.39 -4.67
C ILE A 98 8.22 -1.91 -6.07
N HIS A 99 9.17 -1.86 -6.99
CA HIS A 99 8.97 -2.27 -8.39
C HIS A 99 9.04 -3.80 -8.58
N TRP A 100 8.25 -4.54 -7.79
CA TRP A 100 8.18 -6.02 -7.86
C TRP A 100 7.53 -6.55 -9.14
N GLU A 101 6.87 -5.69 -9.92
CA GLU A 101 6.34 -6.00 -11.25
C GLU A 101 7.46 -6.15 -12.29
N ASN A 102 8.62 -5.55 -12.03
CA ASN A 102 9.80 -5.60 -12.91
C ASN A 102 11.05 -5.88 -12.06
N PRO A 103 11.12 -7.03 -11.36
CA PRO A 103 12.27 -7.37 -10.55
C PRO A 103 13.46 -7.68 -11.44
N SER A 104 14.66 -7.29 -11.01
CA SER A 104 15.89 -7.86 -11.56
C SER A 104 16.04 -9.28 -10.99
N ILE A 105 16.03 -10.29 -11.86
CA ILE A 105 16.22 -11.68 -11.49
C ILE A 105 17.66 -12.06 -11.81
N GLU A 106 18.42 -12.42 -10.78
CA GLU A 106 19.82 -12.85 -10.91
C GLU A 106 19.97 -14.26 -10.34
N TRP A 107 20.58 -15.15 -11.12
CA TRP A 107 21.00 -16.48 -10.67
C TRP A 107 22.47 -16.38 -10.27
N ILE A 108 22.74 -16.38 -8.97
CA ILE A 108 24.11 -16.21 -8.47
C ILE A 108 24.82 -17.57 -8.53
N ALA A 109 25.83 -17.68 -9.39
CA ALA A 109 26.76 -18.81 -9.47
C ALA A 109 27.81 -18.72 -8.34
N GLU A 110 28.34 -19.86 -7.90
CA GLU A 110 29.24 -19.93 -6.74
C GLU A 110 30.71 -19.53 -7.06
N ASN A 111 31.06 -19.16 -8.30
CA ASN A 111 32.45 -18.95 -8.77
C ASN A 111 32.64 -17.70 -9.67
N ASP A 112 33.87 -17.16 -9.71
CA ASP A 112 34.25 -15.77 -10.04
C ASP A 112 34.27 -15.31 -11.53
N GLU A 113 33.92 -16.12 -12.54
CA GLU A 113 34.22 -15.78 -13.95
C GLU A 113 33.16 -14.97 -14.72
N GLU A 114 32.03 -14.59 -14.11
CA GLU A 114 30.87 -14.07 -14.88
C GLU A 114 30.30 -12.77 -14.30
N ARG A 115 30.71 -11.60 -14.81
CA ARG A 115 30.06 -10.29 -14.51
C ARG A 115 30.10 -9.31 -15.68
N ILE A 116 28.96 -8.65 -15.96
CA ILE A 116 28.87 -7.45 -16.82
C ILE A 116 27.87 -6.43 -16.20
N ALA A 117 28.04 -5.15 -16.51
CA ALA A 117 27.66 -3.99 -15.70
C ALA A 117 26.82 -2.90 -16.43
N VAL A 118 26.15 -2.07 -15.59
CA VAL A 118 25.66 -0.66 -15.78
C VAL A 118 24.21 -0.48 -16.25
N ASN A 119 23.42 0.56 -15.91
CA ASN A 119 23.09 1.43 -14.75
C ASN A 119 22.07 2.46 -15.30
N ALA A 120 20.90 2.68 -14.67
CA ALA A 120 19.88 3.63 -15.18
C ALA A 120 19.36 4.64 -14.15
N TYR A 121 18.89 5.80 -14.63
CA TYR A 121 18.58 7.05 -13.89
C TYR A 121 17.16 7.60 -14.21
N HIS A 122 16.44 8.19 -13.23
CA HIS A 122 15.72 9.49 -13.31
C HIS A 122 15.03 9.91 -11.98
N LYS A 123 14.58 11.19 -11.87
CA LYS A 123 14.07 11.87 -10.65
C LYS A 123 12.87 12.79 -10.96
N ASN A 124 11.91 12.95 -10.04
CA ASN A 124 11.01 14.13 -9.98
C ASN A 124 10.47 14.47 -8.57
N ARG A 125 9.87 15.67 -8.44
CA ARG A 125 9.65 16.48 -7.21
C ARG A 125 8.42 16.11 -6.36
N ASP A 126 8.52 16.27 -5.03
CA ASP A 126 7.46 16.00 -4.04
C ASP A 126 7.29 17.09 -2.95
N TYR A 127 6.16 17.01 -2.22
CA TYR A 127 5.92 17.61 -0.90
C TYR A 127 7.08 17.33 0.07
N PRO A 128 7.23 18.07 1.19
CA PRO A 128 8.19 17.69 2.23
C PRO A 128 7.84 16.28 2.72
N ASP A 129 8.66 15.30 2.36
CA ASP A 129 8.49 13.93 2.81
C ASP A 129 8.61 13.88 4.33
N ASN A 130 7.69 13.18 4.98
CA ASN A 130 7.88 12.80 6.37
C ASN A 130 8.93 11.70 6.39
N ILE A 131 10.19 12.09 6.45
CA ILE A 131 11.32 11.19 6.49
C ILE A 131 11.20 10.32 7.76
N ARG A 132 10.83 9.06 7.57
CA ARG A 132 10.79 8.04 8.63
C ARG A 132 11.93 7.05 8.41
N LYS A 133 12.29 6.32 9.47
CA LYS A 133 13.45 5.43 9.46
C LYS A 133 12.99 4.00 9.65
N ILE A 134 13.34 3.13 8.69
CA ILE A 134 13.17 1.68 8.86
C ILE A 134 14.27 1.19 9.81
N THR A 135 13.86 0.50 10.86
CA THR A 135 14.78 -0.16 11.79
C THR A 135 14.80 -1.65 11.51
N LEU A 136 15.89 -2.33 11.86
CA LEU A 136 15.95 -3.79 11.83
C LEU A 136 14.78 -4.37 12.62
N GLY A 137 14.55 -3.98 13.87
CA GLY A 137 13.43 -4.50 14.68
C GLY A 137 12.04 -4.35 14.04
N TRP A 138 11.76 -3.24 13.36
CA TRP A 138 10.51 -3.10 12.60
C TRP A 138 10.46 -4.06 11.41
N PHE A 139 11.52 -4.07 10.59
CA PHE A 139 11.62 -4.95 9.42
C PHE A 139 11.45 -6.40 9.85
N GLN A 140 11.98 -6.67 11.03
CA GLN A 140 11.92 -7.94 11.65
C GLN A 140 10.50 -8.40 11.97
N ASN A 141 9.82 -7.66 12.84
CA ASN A 141 8.47 -7.99 13.24
C ASN A 141 7.51 -8.09 12.05
N THR A 142 7.70 -7.26 11.02
CA THR A 142 6.92 -7.32 9.78
C THR A 142 7.05 -8.70 9.12
N ILE A 143 8.27 -9.20 8.88
CA ILE A 143 8.45 -10.50 8.21
C ILE A 143 7.92 -11.67 9.07
N ILE A 144 8.26 -11.69 10.36
CA ILE A 144 7.86 -12.80 11.26
C ILE A 144 6.33 -12.93 11.31
N HIS A 145 5.61 -11.81 11.37
CA HIS A 145 4.16 -11.81 11.54
C HIS A 145 3.38 -11.92 10.22
N ARG A 146 4.05 -12.10 9.07
CA ARG A 146 3.40 -12.25 7.75
C ARG A 146 2.32 -13.32 7.74
N ARG A 147 2.52 -14.47 8.38
CA ARG A 147 1.49 -15.53 8.44
C ARG A 147 0.22 -15.10 9.17
N MET A 148 0.34 -14.26 10.19
CA MET A 148 -0.80 -13.77 10.98
C MET A 148 -1.47 -12.56 10.34
N LEU A 149 -0.69 -11.71 9.67
CA LEU A 149 -1.13 -10.41 9.15
C LEU A 149 -1.27 -10.37 7.62
N GLY A 150 -0.99 -11.46 6.92
CA GLY A 150 -0.95 -11.51 5.45
C GLY A 150 -2.27 -11.17 4.77
N HIS A 151 -3.41 -11.43 5.43
CA HIS A 151 -4.73 -11.03 4.94
C HIS A 151 -4.92 -9.51 4.82
N LEU A 152 -4.06 -8.70 5.48
CA LEU A 152 -4.11 -7.24 5.39
C LEU A 152 -3.32 -6.67 4.18
N THR A 153 -2.60 -7.51 3.43
CA THR A 153 -1.74 -7.08 2.31
C THR A 153 -2.52 -6.29 1.26
N GLU A 154 -3.63 -6.85 0.80
CA GLU A 154 -4.46 -6.26 -0.25
C GLU A 154 -5.18 -5.00 0.25
N PRO A 155 -5.87 -5.00 1.41
CA PRO A 155 -6.41 -3.76 1.98
C PRO A 155 -5.37 -2.64 2.17
N PHE A 156 -4.16 -2.97 2.65
CA PHE A 156 -3.12 -1.97 2.85
C PHE A 156 -2.49 -1.48 1.54
N SER A 157 -2.59 -2.25 0.46
CA SER A 157 -2.18 -1.78 -0.87
C SER A 157 -3.03 -0.60 -1.34
N TYR A 158 -4.34 -0.61 -1.04
CA TYR A 158 -5.24 0.52 -1.30
C TYR A 158 -4.86 1.75 -0.47
N TYR A 159 -4.42 1.57 0.78
CA TYR A 159 -3.92 2.68 1.60
C TYR A 159 -2.68 3.33 0.96
N ARG A 160 -1.73 2.53 0.47
CA ARG A 160 -0.53 3.02 -0.24
C ARG A 160 -0.92 3.85 -1.45
N ILE A 161 -1.75 3.29 -2.33
CA ILE A 161 -2.19 3.97 -3.56
C ILE A 161 -2.92 5.27 -3.22
N GLY A 162 -3.81 5.25 -2.22
CA GLY A 162 -4.51 6.43 -1.75
C GLY A 162 -3.59 7.52 -1.22
N THR A 163 -2.54 7.16 -0.49
CA THR A 163 -1.54 8.10 0.05
C THR A 163 -0.72 8.73 -1.08
N ASN A 164 -0.31 7.94 -2.07
CA ASN A 164 0.38 8.45 -3.26
C ASN A 164 -0.48 9.48 -4.00
N HIS A 165 -1.76 9.17 -4.24
CA HIS A 165 -2.70 10.10 -4.85
C HIS A 165 -2.91 11.38 -4.02
N TYR A 166 -2.98 11.25 -2.69
CA TYR A 166 -3.14 12.39 -1.79
C TYR A 166 -1.93 13.34 -1.89
N ASN A 167 -0.72 12.79 -1.89
CA ASN A 167 0.53 13.55 -2.01
C ASN A 167 0.67 14.20 -3.40
N GLN A 168 0.12 13.55 -4.44
CA GLN A 168 0.05 14.07 -5.81
C GLN A 168 -1.13 15.01 -6.06
N HIS A 169 -1.90 15.39 -5.03
CA HIS A 169 -3.08 16.29 -5.17
C HIS A 169 -4.21 15.77 -6.03
N THR A 170 -4.37 14.46 -6.06
CA THR A 170 -5.49 13.78 -6.72
C THR A 170 -6.42 13.20 -5.65
N TYR A 171 -7.09 14.08 -4.92
CA TYR A 171 -7.85 13.78 -3.71
C TYR A 171 -9.09 12.91 -3.94
N ILE A 172 -9.74 13.00 -5.10
CA ILE A 172 -10.83 12.09 -5.47
C ILE A 172 -10.30 10.66 -5.53
N GLN A 173 -9.17 10.45 -6.21
CA GLN A 173 -8.56 9.13 -6.31
C GLN A 173 -8.05 8.67 -4.94
N ALA A 174 -7.44 9.56 -4.16
CA ALA A 174 -7.03 9.26 -2.79
C ALA A 174 -8.20 8.73 -1.95
N PHE A 175 -9.32 9.46 -1.92
CA PHE A 175 -10.52 9.08 -1.19
C PHE A 175 -11.07 7.73 -1.66
N LEU A 176 -11.19 7.50 -2.97
CA LEU A 176 -11.73 6.23 -3.49
C LEU A 176 -10.88 5.04 -3.04
N HIS A 177 -9.55 5.17 -3.03
CA HIS A 177 -8.67 4.10 -2.55
C HIS A 177 -8.77 3.89 -1.04
N PHE A 178 -8.84 4.94 -0.24
CA PHE A 178 -9.10 4.79 1.20
C PHE A 178 -10.46 4.14 1.47
N PHE A 179 -11.49 4.48 0.70
CA PHE A 179 -12.79 3.84 0.81
C PHE A 179 -12.72 2.34 0.46
N MET A 180 -12.00 1.97 -0.61
CA MET A 180 -11.81 0.56 -0.99
C MET A 180 -11.13 -0.26 0.10
N MET A 181 -10.16 0.32 0.83
CA MET A 181 -9.59 -0.33 2.01
C MET A 181 -10.67 -0.59 3.08
N LEU A 182 -11.49 0.43 3.42
CA LEU A 182 -12.54 0.28 4.43
C LEU A 182 -13.61 -0.74 3.99
N GLU A 183 -13.99 -0.72 2.72
CA GLU A 183 -14.94 -1.66 2.12
C GLU A 183 -14.38 -3.09 2.12
N GLY A 184 -13.12 -3.29 1.76
CA GLY A 184 -12.49 -4.60 1.76
C GLY A 184 -12.32 -5.21 3.15
N ILE A 185 -12.21 -4.39 4.21
CA ILE A 185 -12.03 -4.88 5.59
C ILE A 185 -13.36 -5.04 6.32
N PHE A 186 -14.27 -4.06 6.20
CA PHE A 186 -15.49 -3.96 7.01
C PHE A 186 -16.77 -4.10 6.21
N GLY A 187 -16.66 -4.19 4.89
CA GLY A 187 -17.80 -4.32 4.01
C GLY A 187 -18.36 -5.74 3.98
N THR A 188 -19.38 -5.90 3.16
CA THR A 188 -20.01 -7.18 2.86
C THR A 188 -20.00 -7.37 1.35
N ASP A 189 -20.17 -8.60 0.88
CA ASP A 189 -20.32 -8.92 -0.55
C ASP A 189 -21.62 -8.34 -1.18
N ASN A 190 -22.37 -7.54 -0.43
CA ASN A 190 -23.62 -6.92 -0.85
C ASN A 190 -23.45 -5.43 -1.14
N THR A 191 -23.85 -5.01 -2.33
CA THR A 191 -23.78 -3.61 -2.78
C THR A 191 -24.95 -2.74 -2.31
N ASN A 192 -25.90 -3.30 -1.55
CA ASN A 192 -27.02 -2.55 -1.00
C ASN A 192 -26.56 -1.58 0.09
N LYS A 193 -26.83 -0.28 -0.13
CA LYS A 193 -26.48 0.81 0.79
C LYS A 193 -26.84 0.54 2.25
N LYS A 194 -28.05 0.04 2.54
CA LYS A 194 -28.48 -0.18 3.92
C LYS A 194 -27.68 -1.29 4.59
N ILE A 195 -27.37 -2.35 3.84
CA ILE A 195 -26.59 -3.50 4.33
C ILE A 195 -25.15 -3.07 4.57
N MET A 196 -24.53 -2.35 3.63
CA MET A 196 -23.17 -1.85 3.78
C MET A 196 -23.02 -0.87 4.96
N ILE A 197 -23.93 0.10 5.08
CA ILE A 197 -23.92 1.04 6.22
C ILE A 197 -24.09 0.29 7.53
N ARG A 198 -24.95 -0.75 7.56
CA ARG A 198 -25.14 -1.55 8.77
C ARG A 198 -23.86 -2.31 9.14
N ALA A 199 -23.20 -2.94 8.17
CA ALA A 199 -21.93 -3.62 8.39
C ALA A 199 -20.85 -2.68 8.94
N PHE A 200 -20.74 -1.46 8.39
CA PHE A 200 -19.81 -0.46 8.89
C PHE A 200 -20.15 0.01 10.31
N LEU A 201 -21.43 0.16 10.64
CA LEU A 201 -21.87 0.53 12.00
C LEU A 201 -21.61 -0.59 13.01
N ASP A 202 -21.71 -1.85 12.58
CA ASP A 202 -21.47 -3.02 13.43
C ASP A 202 -19.97 -3.36 13.56
N ALA A 203 -19.08 -2.67 12.83
CA ALA A 203 -17.64 -2.88 12.85
C ALA A 203 -16.93 -2.08 13.97
N PRO A 204 -16.50 -2.72 15.08
CA PRO A 204 -15.96 -2.01 16.23
C PRO A 204 -14.64 -1.29 15.95
N TYR A 205 -13.78 -1.84 15.09
CA TYR A 205 -12.52 -1.19 14.73
C TYR A 205 -12.73 0.07 13.88
N LEU A 206 -13.74 0.06 13.01
CA LEU A 206 -14.10 1.24 12.22
C LEU A 206 -14.69 2.34 13.12
N ALA A 207 -15.61 1.99 14.03
CA ALA A 207 -16.18 2.93 14.99
C ALA A 207 -15.09 3.58 15.86
N ASN A 208 -14.13 2.78 16.34
CA ASN A 208 -12.98 3.29 17.08
C ASN A 208 -12.10 4.22 16.23
N GLY A 209 -11.76 3.82 15.01
CA GLY A 209 -10.97 4.65 14.09
C GLY A 209 -11.65 5.99 13.79
N ILE A 210 -12.96 6.00 13.60
CA ILE A 210 -13.75 7.23 13.40
C ILE A 210 -13.71 8.10 14.66
N ASN A 211 -13.88 7.52 15.85
CA ASN A 211 -13.81 8.28 17.12
C ASN A 211 -12.45 8.95 17.33
N GLU A 212 -11.35 8.25 17.04
CA GLU A 212 -10.00 8.84 17.10
C GLU A 212 -9.85 10.04 16.15
N VAL A 213 -10.39 9.92 14.93
CA VAL A 213 -10.39 11.03 13.97
C VAL A 213 -11.25 12.19 14.46
N LEU A 214 -12.47 11.94 14.94
CA LEU A 214 -13.34 12.97 15.48
C LEU A 214 -12.68 13.71 16.65
N GLY A 215 -12.04 12.99 17.58
CA GLY A 215 -11.25 13.60 18.65
C GLY A 215 -10.07 14.42 18.13
N SER A 216 -9.45 14.01 17.01
CA SER A 216 -8.36 14.77 16.38
C SER A 216 -8.84 16.06 15.71
N LEU A 217 -10.08 16.12 15.20
CA LEU A 217 -10.65 17.30 14.54
C LEU A 217 -10.80 18.49 15.50
N GLU A 218 -10.90 18.23 16.81
CA GLU A 218 -10.95 19.27 17.84
C GLU A 218 -9.63 20.06 17.98
N LYS A 219 -8.52 19.57 17.41
CA LYS A 219 -7.24 20.27 17.44
C LYS A 219 -7.22 21.41 16.41
N LEU A 220 -6.76 22.60 16.83
CA LEU A 220 -6.68 23.81 15.97
C LEU A 220 -6.03 23.57 14.60
N ARG A 221 -4.98 22.75 14.54
CA ARG A 221 -4.28 22.40 13.30
C ARG A 221 -5.15 21.68 12.25
N HIS A 222 -6.30 21.14 12.66
CA HIS A 222 -7.24 20.41 11.80
C HIS A 222 -8.56 21.17 11.59
N LYS A 223 -8.63 22.47 11.95
CA LYS A 223 -9.83 23.30 11.84
C LYS A 223 -10.49 23.23 10.46
N LYS A 224 -9.71 23.26 9.37
CA LYS A 224 -10.23 23.12 8.00
C LYS A 224 -11.06 21.83 7.80
N HIS A 225 -10.60 20.72 8.36
CA HIS A 225 -11.27 19.42 8.23
C HIS A 225 -12.48 19.33 9.15
N LYS A 226 -12.40 19.96 10.33
CA LYS A 226 -13.53 20.12 11.24
C LYS A 226 -14.65 20.94 10.60
N ASP A 227 -14.32 22.12 10.06
CA ASP A 227 -15.27 23.00 9.38
C ASP A 227 -15.92 22.27 8.19
N TRP A 228 -15.17 21.46 7.43
CA TRP A 228 -15.73 20.62 6.38
C TRP A 228 -16.73 19.58 6.92
N PHE A 229 -16.37 18.88 7.99
CA PHE A 229 -17.22 17.86 8.59
C PHE A 229 -18.51 18.45 9.18
N ASP A 230 -18.39 19.57 9.90
CA ASP A 230 -19.52 20.24 10.56
C ASP A 230 -20.52 20.78 9.54
N ASN A 231 -20.01 21.40 8.46
CA ASN A 231 -20.83 21.97 7.39
C ASN A 231 -21.38 20.94 6.40
N TYR A 232 -21.00 19.67 6.50
CA TYR A 232 -21.57 18.63 5.64
C TYR A 232 -23.03 18.36 6.03
N THR A 233 -23.94 18.60 5.09
CA THR A 233 -25.39 18.46 5.29
C THR A 233 -25.96 17.27 4.52
N PHE A 234 -26.96 16.63 5.12
CA PHE A 234 -27.73 15.55 4.51
C PHE A 234 -29.15 16.04 4.23
N ILE A 235 -29.78 15.47 3.19
CA ILE A 235 -31.21 15.67 2.93
C ILE A 235 -32.04 15.22 4.14
N ASN A 236 -31.66 14.09 4.76
CA ASN A 236 -32.24 13.66 6.02
C ASN A 236 -31.34 14.09 7.20
N PRO A 237 -31.76 15.09 8.01
CA PRO A 237 -30.95 15.59 9.11
C PRO A 237 -30.75 14.58 10.24
N ASP A 238 -31.61 13.55 10.37
CA ASP A 238 -31.45 12.51 11.40
C ASP A 238 -30.19 11.66 11.18
N ILE A 239 -29.67 11.62 9.95
CA ILE A 239 -28.39 10.96 9.63
C ILE A 239 -27.23 11.71 10.31
N GLY A 240 -27.34 13.04 10.43
CA GLY A 240 -26.28 13.90 10.95
C GLY A 240 -26.22 14.01 12.48
N LYS A 241 -27.19 13.45 13.21
CA LYS A 241 -27.28 13.58 14.67
C LYS A 241 -26.22 12.80 15.44
N GLU A 242 -25.80 11.66 14.90
CA GLU A 242 -24.84 10.77 15.56
C GLU A 242 -23.53 10.79 14.76
N PRO A 243 -22.40 11.27 15.34
CA PRO A 243 -21.19 11.60 14.56
C PRO A 243 -20.56 10.44 13.79
N ILE A 244 -20.58 9.21 14.33
CA ILE A 244 -19.98 8.05 13.66
C ILE A 244 -20.86 7.67 12.46
N LYS A 245 -22.17 7.57 12.67
CA LYS A 245 -23.14 7.37 11.59
C LYS A 245 -23.08 8.49 10.55
N LYS A 246 -22.90 9.75 10.96
CA LYS A 246 -22.68 10.88 10.06
C LYS A 246 -21.47 10.58 9.16
N MET A 247 -20.31 10.27 9.74
CA MET A 247 -19.08 9.97 9.00
C MET A 247 -19.24 8.81 7.99
N ILE A 248 -19.83 7.69 8.43
CA ILE A 248 -20.09 6.53 7.57
C ILE A 248 -20.99 6.91 6.38
N ASN A 249 -22.04 7.68 6.63
CA ASN A 249 -22.94 8.12 5.57
C ASN A 249 -22.26 9.12 4.62
N ILE A 250 -21.37 9.99 5.11
CA ILE A 250 -20.56 10.88 4.24
C ILE A 250 -19.74 10.02 3.28
N PHE A 251 -18.98 9.06 3.79
CA PHE A 251 -18.13 8.20 2.96
C PHE A 251 -18.95 7.43 1.92
N TYR A 252 -20.07 6.84 2.31
CA TYR A 252 -20.90 6.08 1.36
C TYR A 252 -21.52 6.98 0.29
N ASP A 253 -22.06 8.14 0.68
CA ASP A 253 -22.71 9.07 -0.26
C ASP A 253 -21.71 9.68 -1.22
N GLU A 254 -20.55 10.13 -0.74
CA GLU A 254 -19.50 10.68 -1.59
C GLU A 254 -18.92 9.64 -2.54
N ARG A 255 -18.73 8.39 -2.08
CA ARG A 255 -18.35 7.29 -2.98
C ARG A 255 -19.39 7.08 -4.07
N GLY A 256 -20.68 7.07 -3.73
CA GLY A 256 -21.76 6.95 -4.71
C GLY A 256 -21.74 8.07 -5.75
N LYS A 257 -21.60 9.33 -5.30
CA LYS A 257 -21.52 10.51 -6.20
C LYS A 257 -20.30 10.45 -7.12
N LEU A 258 -19.15 9.97 -6.61
CA LEU A 258 -17.91 9.91 -7.37
C LEU A 258 -17.85 8.69 -8.31
N ALA A 259 -18.55 7.59 -7.99
CA ALA A 259 -18.60 6.39 -8.82
C ALA A 259 -19.54 6.51 -10.03
N HIS A 260 -20.56 7.35 -9.96
CA HIS A 260 -21.59 7.47 -11.00
C HIS A 260 -21.59 8.87 -11.64
N PHE A 261 -21.04 8.98 -12.86
CA PHE A 261 -21.16 10.21 -13.66
C PHE A 261 -22.51 10.25 -14.36
N LEU A 262 -23.37 11.20 -14.00
CA LEU A 262 -24.64 11.48 -14.68
C LEU A 262 -24.59 12.89 -15.26
N ASN A 263 -24.63 13.01 -16.59
CA ASN A 263 -24.53 14.29 -17.30
C ASN A 263 -25.78 15.19 -17.13
N THR A 264 -26.84 14.68 -16.51
CA THR A 264 -28.18 15.29 -16.46
C THR A 264 -28.46 16.13 -15.22
N ASN A 265 -27.67 16.01 -14.14
CA ASN A 265 -27.86 16.77 -12.90
C ASN A 265 -26.67 17.69 -12.61
N SER A 266 -26.88 19.01 -12.59
CA SER A 266 -25.84 20.01 -12.30
C SER A 266 -25.20 19.85 -10.93
N ASP A 267 -25.95 19.40 -9.93
CA ASP A 267 -25.52 19.27 -8.53
C ASP A 267 -24.79 17.93 -8.23
N GLN A 268 -24.77 17.01 -9.20
CA GLN A 268 -24.08 15.71 -9.10
C GLN A 268 -22.97 15.57 -10.15
N LYS A 269 -22.49 16.68 -10.71
CA LYS A 269 -21.35 16.63 -11.63
C LYS A 269 -20.09 16.32 -10.83
N ARG A 270 -19.58 15.10 -10.99
CA ARG A 270 -18.18 14.77 -10.72
C ARG A 270 -17.32 15.72 -11.55
N ASN A 271 -16.94 16.85 -10.96
CA ASN A 271 -16.10 17.83 -11.61
C ASN A 271 -14.65 17.53 -11.23
N ASN A 272 -13.95 16.81 -12.11
CA ASN A 272 -12.53 16.50 -11.90
C ASN A 272 -11.64 17.76 -11.81
N PHE A 273 -12.14 18.93 -12.24
CA PHE A 273 -11.43 20.21 -12.07
C PHE A 273 -11.58 20.82 -10.67
N GLU A 274 -12.46 20.27 -9.82
CA GLU A 274 -12.68 20.71 -8.44
C GLU A 274 -12.15 19.72 -7.39
N ASP A 275 -11.22 18.85 -7.80
CA ASP A 275 -10.62 17.79 -6.97
C ASP A 275 -10.13 18.30 -5.58
N ARG A 276 -9.62 19.53 -5.53
CA ARG A 276 -9.17 20.19 -4.29
C ARG A 276 -10.24 20.30 -3.20
N LYS A 277 -11.54 20.35 -3.56
CA LYS A 277 -12.64 20.37 -2.59
C LYS A 277 -12.72 19.07 -1.79
N TYR A 278 -12.23 17.97 -2.34
CA TYR A 278 -12.22 16.64 -1.71
C TYR A 278 -11.03 16.41 -0.78
N GLN A 279 -10.13 17.38 -0.61
CA GLN A 279 -8.96 17.24 0.27
C GLN A 279 -9.35 16.85 1.70
N SER A 280 -10.37 17.48 2.29
CA SER A 280 -10.81 17.15 3.66
C SER A 280 -11.42 15.76 3.75
N LEU A 281 -12.21 15.36 2.74
CA LEU A 281 -12.77 14.02 2.66
C LEU A 281 -11.66 12.96 2.59
N ALA A 282 -10.68 13.15 1.69
CA ALA A 282 -9.56 12.24 1.54
C ALA A 282 -8.69 12.17 2.80
N TRP A 283 -8.43 13.31 3.44
CA TRP A 283 -7.64 13.35 4.69
C TRP A 283 -8.34 12.61 5.84
N VAL A 284 -9.65 12.81 5.99
CA VAL A 284 -10.44 12.15 7.03
C VAL A 284 -10.49 10.63 6.76
N ALA A 285 -10.73 10.20 5.52
CA ALA A 285 -10.71 8.78 5.16
C ALA A 285 -9.33 8.13 5.38
N MET A 286 -8.24 8.81 4.98
CA MET A 286 -6.87 8.39 5.24
C MET A 286 -6.62 8.20 6.75
N SER A 287 -7.09 9.14 7.56
CA SER A 287 -6.89 9.12 9.02
C SER A 287 -7.68 7.98 9.67
N VAL A 288 -8.91 7.73 9.23
CA VAL A 288 -9.72 6.60 9.71
C VAL A 288 -9.03 5.29 9.38
N CYS A 289 -8.58 5.11 8.13
CA CYS A 289 -7.82 3.94 7.70
C CYS A 289 -6.59 3.72 8.58
N HIS A 290 -5.82 4.77 8.85
CA HIS A 290 -4.62 4.69 9.68
C HIS A 290 -4.91 4.16 11.09
N TYR A 291 -5.91 4.71 11.79
CA TYR A 291 -6.28 4.23 13.12
C TYR A 291 -6.86 2.81 13.10
N CYS A 292 -7.64 2.45 12.08
CA CYS A 292 -8.12 1.07 11.89
C CYS A 292 -6.95 0.10 11.74
N SER A 293 -5.95 0.44 10.90
CA SER A 293 -4.76 -0.39 10.69
C SER A 293 -3.96 -0.64 11.96
N ILE A 294 -3.89 0.33 12.88
CA ILE A 294 -3.22 0.13 14.18
C ILE A 294 -3.94 -0.98 14.96
N LYS A 295 -5.27 -0.92 15.07
CA LYS A 295 -6.05 -1.91 15.83
C LYS A 295 -6.05 -3.29 15.18
N LEU A 296 -6.23 -3.36 13.86
CA LEU A 296 -6.22 -4.62 13.09
C LEU A 296 -4.89 -5.36 13.24
N ARG A 297 -3.77 -4.64 13.28
CA ARG A 297 -2.45 -5.24 13.47
C ARG A 297 -2.22 -5.75 14.89
N LEU A 298 -2.86 -5.14 15.88
CA LEU A 298 -2.71 -5.53 17.29
C LEU A 298 -3.66 -6.66 17.69
N ASP A 299 -4.79 -6.82 17.02
CA ASP A 299 -5.84 -7.79 17.39
C ASP A 299 -5.34 -9.24 17.59
N PRO A 300 -4.49 -9.80 16.69
CA PRO A 300 -3.96 -11.15 16.86
C PRO A 300 -3.09 -11.34 18.12
N PHE A 301 -2.63 -10.25 18.75
CA PHE A 301 -1.77 -10.26 19.92
C PHE A 301 -2.53 -9.98 21.23
N ILE A 302 -3.77 -9.48 21.15
CA ILE A 302 -4.60 -9.13 22.31
C ILE A 302 -5.55 -10.27 22.68
N ARG A 303 -6.04 -11.05 21.71
CA ARG A 303 -7.02 -12.12 21.93
C ARG A 303 -6.42 -13.47 22.37
N ARG A 304 -5.43 -13.44 23.27
CA ARG A 304 -4.91 -14.65 23.93
C ARG A 304 -5.43 -14.75 25.36
#